data_AF-A0A8I2G0F4-F1
#
_entry.id   AF-A0A8I2G0F4-F1
#
_cell.length_a   1.000
_cell.length_b   1.000
_cell.length_c   1.000
_cell.angle_alpha   90.00
_cell.angle_beta   90.00
_cell.angle_gamma   90.00
#
_symmetry.space_group_name_H-M   'P 1'
#
loop_
_entity.id
_entity.type
_entity.pdbx_description
1 polymer ?
#
loop_
_entity_poly.entity_id
_entity_poly.type
_entity_poly.pdbx_seq_one_letter_code
_entity_poly.pdbx_strand_id
1 'polypeptide(L)' 'DYKDRNLRFEFAAPFFEDESQIRYRCFLEGYDKDWSPWTAEPQKEYTNLDSGLYTFRVQAR' A
#
# COMPACT_ATOMS: atom_id res chain seq x y z
N ASP A 1 -4.56 -25.08 8.89
CA ASP A 1 -5.05 -23.75 9.29
C ASP A 1 -4.26 -22.73 8.47
N TYR A 2 -4.76 -22.29 7.32
CA TYR A 2 -4.05 -21.35 6.42
C TYR A 2 -4.46 -19.91 6.74
N LYS A 3 -4.36 -19.54 8.02
CA LYS A 3 -4.72 -18.20 8.48
C LYS A 3 -3.53 -17.28 8.29
N ASP A 4 -3.83 -16.09 7.76
CA ASP A 4 -2.95 -14.94 7.58
C ASP A 4 -2.02 -14.95 6.35
N ARG A 5 -2.62 -15.01 5.15
CA ARG A 5 -2.02 -14.48 3.89
C ARG A 5 -2.53 -13.09 3.51
N ASN A 6 -3.18 -12.42 4.45
CA ASN A 6 -3.74 -11.09 4.26
C ASN A 6 -2.82 -10.08 4.95
N LEU A 7 -2.18 -9.23 4.17
CA LEU A 7 -1.35 -8.13 4.68
C LEU A 7 -2.07 -6.81 4.41
N ARG A 8 -2.31 -6.05 5.48
CA ARG A 8 -2.82 -4.68 5.39
C ARG A 8 -1.71 -3.73 5.82
N PHE A 9 -1.39 -2.79 4.94
CA PHE A 9 -0.47 -1.69 5.20
C PHE A 9 -1.28 -0.43 5.43
N GLU A 10 -1.02 0.25 6.54
CA GLU A 10 -1.54 1.57 6.86
C GLU A 10 -0.37 2.56 6.88
N PHE A 11 -0.55 3.73 6.28
CA PHE A 11 0.51 4.71 6.12
C PHE A 11 -0.05 6.13 6.23
N ALA A 12 0.79 7.05 6.68
CA ALA A 12 0.46 8.47 6.76
C ALA A 12 1.68 9.28 6.35
N ALA A 13 1.46 10.37 5.63
CA ALA A 13 2.48 11.38 5.36
C ALA A 13 2.29 12.57 6.30
N PRO A 14 3.35 13.07 6.96
CA PRO A 14 3.26 14.22 7.85
C PRO A 14 3.08 15.51 7.03
N PHE A 15 1.86 15.79 6.59
CA PHE A 15 1.50 17.00 5.86
C PHE A 15 0.36 17.71 6.60
N PHE A 16 0.71 18.73 7.39
CA PHE A 16 -0.17 19.35 8.38
C PHE A 16 -1.12 20.42 7.82
N GLU A 17 -0.88 20.90 6.60
CA GLU A 17 -1.70 21.97 6.02
C GLU A 17 -3.01 21.44 5.42
N ASP A 18 -3.01 20.26 4.80
CA ASP A 18 -4.23 19.65 4.26
C ASP A 18 -4.08 18.14 4.06
N GLU A 19 -4.28 17.36 5.13
CA GLU A 19 -4.23 15.89 5.07
C GLU A 19 -5.24 15.29 4.07
N SER A 20 -6.33 16.02 3.75
CA SER A 20 -7.38 15.58 2.84
C SER A 20 -6.98 15.66 1.36
N GLN A 21 -5.97 16.46 1.06
CA GLN A 21 -5.42 16.61 -0.30
C GLN A 21 -4.34 15.58 -0.62
N ILE A 22 -3.75 14.94 0.40
CA ILE A 22 -2.73 13.93 0.18
C ILE A 22 -3.33 12.81 -0.65
N ARG A 23 -2.58 12.39 -1.67
CA ARG A 23 -2.88 11.18 -2.43
C ARG A 23 -1.73 10.22 -2.30
N TYR A 24 -2.07 8.96 -2.13
CA TYR A 24 -1.14 7.85 -2.01
C TYR A 24 -1.23 6.94 -3.23
N ARG A 25 -0.09 6.35 -3.59
CA ARG A 25 -0.06 5.18 -4.46
C ARG A 25 0.90 4.16 -3.90
N CYS A 26 0.58 2.89 -4.11
CA CYS A 26 1.32 1.76 -3.58
C CYS A 26 1.82 0.88 -4.72
N PHE A 27 2.91 0.17 -4.46
CA PHE A 27 3.45 -0.84 -5.37
C PHE A 27 4.12 -1.94 -4.56
N LEU A 28 3.69 -3.18 -4.74
CA LEU A 28 4.32 -4.35 -4.14
C LEU A 28 5.20 -5.05 -5.17
N GLU A 29 6.51 -4.82 -5.08
CA GLU A 29 7.49 -5.49 -5.93
C GLU A 29 7.41 -7.00 -5.74
N GLY A 30 7.22 -7.73 -6.85
CA GLY A 30 7.01 -9.18 -6.86
C GLY A 30 5.55 -9.62 -6.91
N TYR A 31 4.58 -8.70 -6.83
CA TYR A 31 3.15 -8.99 -6.94
C TYR A 31 2.43 -8.07 -7.94
N ASP A 32 2.61 -6.76 -7.79
CA ASP A 32 2.04 -5.77 -8.71
C ASP A 32 2.89 -5.66 -9.98
N LYS A 33 2.24 -5.33 -11.10
CA LYS A 33 2.93 -5.02 -12.37
C LYS A 33 3.39 -3.56 -12.44
N ASP A 34 2.61 -2.67 -11.84
CA ASP A 34 2.80 -1.22 -11.87
C ASP A 34 2.25 -0.59 -10.59
N TRP A 35 2.54 0.70 -10.39
CA TRP A 35 1.95 1.47 -9.30
C TRP A 35 0.43 1.48 -9.37
N SER A 36 -0.21 1.40 -8.20
CA SER A 36 -1.64 1.65 -8.07
C SER A 36 -2.00 3.06 -8.54
N PRO A 37 -3.26 3.31 -8.92
CA PRO A 37 -3.75 4.66 -9.06
C PRO A 37 -3.57 5.45 -7.76
N TRP A 38 -3.45 6.76 -7.89
CA TRP A 38 -3.45 7.68 -6.76
C TRP A 38 -4.82 7.67 -6.10
N THR A 39 -4.88 7.37 -4.81
CA THR A 39 -6.09 7.36 -3.98
C THR A 39 -5.89 8.23 -2.74
N ALA A 40 -6.99 8.71 -2.14
CA ALA A 40 -6.93 9.36 -0.83
C ALA A 40 -6.83 8.35 0.32
N GLU A 41 -6.98 7.06 0.02
CA GLU A 41 -6.98 6.01 1.03
C GLU A 41 -5.56 5.79 1.60
N PRO A 42 -5.37 5.97 2.92
CA PRO A 42 -4.09 5.76 3.61
C PRO A 42 -3.83 4.28 3.92
N GLN A 43 -4.38 3.38 3.10
CA GLN A 43 -4.29 1.94 3.33
C GLN A 43 -4.22 1.12 2.03
N LYS A 44 -3.60 -0.05 2.11
CA LYS A 44 -3.58 -1.03 1.04
C LYS A 44 -3.64 -2.44 1.62
N GLU A 45 -4.54 -3.26 1.08
CA GLU A 45 -4.68 -4.67 1.45
C GLU A 45 -4.22 -5.56 0.30
N TYR A 46 -3.44 -6.59 0.63
CA TYR A 46 -3.07 -7.69 -0.25
C TYR A 46 -3.56 -8.98 0.38
N THR A 47 -4.25 -9.80 -0.41
CA THR A 47 -4.77 -11.09 0.02
C THR A 47 -4.13 -12.22 -0.79
N ASN A 48 -4.03 -13.39 -0.18
CA ASN A 48 -3.47 -14.59 -0.81
C ASN A 48 -2.06 -14.39 -1.39
N LEU A 49 -1.19 -13.70 -0.67
CA LEU A 49 0.22 -13.60 -1.04
C LEU A 49 0.90 -14.96 -0.91
N ASP A 50 1.62 -15.35 -1.96
CA ASP A 50 2.48 -16.53 -1.93
C ASP A 50 3.69 -16.30 -1.00
N SER A 51 4.34 -17.38 -0.59
CA SER A 51 5.57 -17.26 0.20
C SER A 51 6.69 -16.71 -0.67
N GLY A 52 7.26 -15.58 -0.27
CA GLY A 52 8.32 -14.93 -1.03
C GLY A 52 8.86 -13.69 -0.34
N LEU A 53 9.86 -13.08 -0.96
CA LEU A 53 10.39 -11.78 -0.57
C LEU A 53 9.69 -10.71 -1.42
N TYR A 54 9.06 -9.76 -0.75
CA TYR A 54 8.37 -8.64 -1.38
C TYR A 54 8.95 -7.32 -0.85
N THR A 55 8.90 -6.28 -1.67
CA THR A 55 9.22 -4.92 -1.23
C THR A 55 7.99 -4.04 -1.45
N PHE A 56 7.39 -3.59 -0.35
CA PHE A 56 6.28 -2.65 -0.40
C PHE A 56 6.80 -1.23 -0.53
N ARG A 57 6.38 -0.53 -1.59
CA ARG A 57 6.69 0.89 -1.81
C ARG A 57 5.43 1.72 -1.75
N VAL A 58 5.53 2.89 -1.13
CA VAL A 58 4.46 3.89 -1.05
C VAL A 58 5.00 5.24 -1.49
N GLN A 59 4.17 6.01 -2.20
CA GLN A 59 4.42 7.42 -2.50
C GLN A 59 3.22 8.24 -2.05
N ALA A 60 3.51 9.44 -1.54
CA ALA A 60 2.53 10.47 -1.24
C ALA A 60 2.80 11.69 -2.13
N ARG A 61 1.75 12.41 -2.50
CA ARG A 61 1.82 13.70 -3.20
C ARG A 61 0.77 14.66 -2.66
#